data_AF-A0A1A7PUC1-F1
#
_entry.id   AF-A0A1A7PUC1-F1
#
_cell.length_a   1.000
_cell.length_b   1.000
_cell.length_c   1.000
_cell.angle_alpha   90.00
_cell.angle_beta   90.00
_cell.angle_gamma   90.00
#
_symmetry.space_group_name_H-M   'P 1'
#
loop_
_entity.id
_entity.type
_entity.pdbx_description
1 polymer ?
#
loop_
_entity_poly.entity_id
_entity_poly.type
_entity_poly.pdbx_seq_one_letter_code
_entity_poly.pdbx_strand_id
1 'polypeptide(L)'
;MATAQGVKRKIIVAKEATFGEKPVKTSGKIIPRTESSLNSTFESFSSEEIRANMQRSPSITGFEKVEGSLNGELAAGQWSMFLSAALRGTFGTTAKAPIIKKTSAGTGEKAGKILVVSATGHTTDSFTIDDWFEDLNLHRIYTGCRVSKISLDIQPNGIASIDVTFLGQKGEETETAYFTSPTEVVQSPKLAGVNGQLLVNGTKAGLVTGAKIDIDLNASSEPVLGAKYAPDVFIGTIAVSGSFTMYLQDKTMIDAVRNGTSLSLALRLDAESANNADYLTLILPGIKATSIEVDDGAKNLIQTFNFDAFPAVYDAESTLDDVLKLPTTMIIQDTLA
;
A
#
# COMPACT_ATOMS: atom_id res chain seq x y z
N MET A 1 26.90 23.25 -14.94
CA MET A 1 25.68 22.93 -14.16
C MET A 1 25.82 21.51 -13.64
N ALA A 2 25.64 21.29 -12.34
CA ALA A 2 25.58 19.93 -11.80
C ALA A 2 24.31 19.24 -12.31
N THR A 3 24.40 17.96 -12.65
CA THR A 3 23.26 17.14 -13.06
C THR A 3 22.92 16.20 -11.91
N ALA A 4 21.68 16.22 -11.43
CA ALA A 4 21.26 15.37 -10.32
C ALA A 4 21.32 13.89 -10.69
N GLN A 5 21.76 13.04 -9.77
CA GLN A 5 21.82 11.60 -9.95
C GLN A 5 20.75 10.89 -9.13
N GLY A 6 20.07 9.90 -9.71
CA GLY A 6 19.00 9.15 -9.04
C GLY A 6 19.43 8.43 -7.76
N VAL A 7 20.71 8.02 -7.67
CA VAL A 7 21.32 7.39 -6.47
C VAL A 7 21.51 8.36 -5.30
N LYS A 8 21.50 9.67 -5.57
CA LYS A 8 21.62 10.74 -4.58
C LYS A 8 20.28 11.46 -4.33
N ARG A 9 19.19 10.85 -4.78
CA ARG A 9 17.83 11.30 -4.52
C ARG A 9 17.23 10.46 -3.38
N LYS A 10 16.91 11.10 -2.26
CA LYS A 10 16.36 10.48 -1.05
C LYS A 10 14.92 10.92 -0.81
N ILE A 11 14.09 10.01 -0.33
CA ILE A 11 12.72 10.33 0.11
C ILE A 11 12.67 10.27 1.63
N ILE A 12 12.31 11.39 2.25
CA ILE A 12 12.13 11.51 3.70
C ILE A 12 10.64 11.71 3.95
N VAL A 13 10.05 10.90 4.84
CA VAL A 13 8.63 10.96 5.16
C VAL A 13 8.43 11.12 6.65
N ALA A 14 7.44 11.91 7.03
CA ALA A 14 6.94 11.96 8.39
C ALA A 14 5.42 12.16 8.41
N LYS A 15 4.76 11.52 9.38
CA LYS A 15 3.33 11.69 9.62
C LYS A 15 3.05 13.08 10.19
N GLU A 16 2.03 13.75 9.66
CA GLU A 16 1.57 15.05 10.12
C GLU A 16 0.66 14.90 11.34
N ALA A 17 0.77 15.84 12.28
CA ALA A 17 -0.17 15.93 13.41
C ALA A 17 -1.48 16.63 12.99
N THR A 18 -1.36 17.62 12.11
CA THR A 18 -2.44 18.37 11.50
C THR A 18 -2.26 18.32 9.99
N PHE A 19 -3.34 18.07 9.24
CA PHE A 19 -3.29 18.01 7.78
C PHE A 19 -2.66 19.27 7.17
N GLY A 20 -1.65 19.08 6.32
CA GLY A 20 -0.99 20.16 5.59
C GLY A 20 0.07 20.93 6.39
N GLU A 21 0.23 20.65 7.69
CA GLU A 21 1.26 21.26 8.53
C GLU A 21 2.50 20.36 8.62
N LYS A 22 3.67 20.94 8.32
CA LYS A 22 4.94 20.20 8.37
C LYS A 22 5.20 19.68 9.81
N PRO A 23 5.55 18.40 9.99
CA PRO A 23 5.69 17.75 11.30
C PRO A 23 7.01 18.08 12.01
N VAL A 24 7.20 17.63 13.24
CA VAL A 24 8.44 17.89 14.01
C VAL A 24 9.69 17.52 13.19
N LYS A 25 10.67 18.43 13.11
CA LYS A 25 11.86 18.32 12.24
C LYS A 25 12.72 17.06 12.43
N THR A 26 12.62 16.39 13.58
CA THR A 26 13.36 15.16 13.92
C THR A 26 12.57 13.88 13.63
N SER A 27 11.33 13.99 13.14
CA SER A 27 10.46 12.83 12.88
C SER A 27 10.69 12.16 11.53
N GLY A 28 11.47 12.79 10.64
CA GLY A 28 11.71 12.31 9.28
C GLY A 28 12.33 10.91 9.23
N LYS A 29 11.75 10.03 8.42
CA LYS A 29 12.28 8.70 8.12
C LYS A 29 12.65 8.60 6.64
N ILE A 30 13.87 8.15 6.37
CA ILE A 30 14.32 7.87 5.00
C ILE A 30 13.72 6.53 4.59
N ILE A 31 13.02 6.51 3.46
CA ILE A 31 12.41 5.30 2.92
C ILE A 31 13.13 4.92 1.63
N PRO A 32 13.75 3.73 1.57
CA PRO A 32 14.31 3.22 0.32
C PRO A 32 13.22 3.05 -0.73
N ARG A 33 13.55 3.33 -1.98
CA ARG A 33 12.63 3.26 -3.10
C ARG A 33 13.29 2.63 -4.31
N THR A 34 12.48 2.05 -5.17
CA THR A 34 12.85 1.73 -6.55
C THR A 34 12.59 2.94 -7.44
N GLU A 35 11.42 3.58 -7.28
CA GLU A 35 11.01 4.74 -8.07
C GLU A 35 10.17 5.72 -7.22
N SER A 36 10.16 6.99 -7.62
CA SER A 36 9.21 7.97 -7.11
C SER A 36 8.78 8.91 -8.23
N SER A 37 7.49 8.95 -8.50
CA SER A 37 6.84 9.81 -9.50
C SER A 37 6.14 11.03 -8.89
N LEU A 38 6.25 11.23 -7.56
CA LEU A 38 5.65 12.35 -6.84
C LEU A 38 6.03 13.70 -7.47
N ASN A 39 5.01 14.48 -7.79
CA ASN A 39 5.16 15.79 -8.40
C ASN A 39 4.00 16.72 -8.03
N SER A 40 4.28 18.03 -8.03
CA SER A 40 3.22 19.04 -8.03
C SER A 40 2.62 19.13 -9.44
N THR A 41 1.31 18.94 -9.55
CA THR A 41 0.55 19.07 -10.78
C THR A 41 -0.35 20.30 -10.69
N PHE A 42 -0.51 20.96 -11.83
CA PHE A 42 -1.36 22.13 -11.97
C PHE A 42 -2.43 21.84 -13.00
N GLU A 43 -3.68 22.11 -12.65
CA GLU A 43 -4.73 22.12 -13.66
C GLU A 43 -4.50 23.24 -14.66
N SER A 44 -4.83 23.04 -15.93
CA SER A 44 -4.72 24.08 -16.95
C SER A 44 -6.00 24.13 -17.76
N PHE A 45 -6.51 25.34 -17.99
CA PHE A 45 -7.74 25.58 -18.73
C PHE A 45 -7.39 26.31 -20.03
N SER A 46 -7.75 25.70 -21.16
CA SER A 46 -7.60 26.32 -22.47
C SER A 46 -8.88 27.00 -22.89
N SER A 47 -8.77 28.19 -23.48
CA SER A 47 -9.91 28.89 -24.07
C SER A 47 -10.42 28.14 -25.31
N GLU A 48 -11.73 27.88 -25.35
CA GLU A 48 -12.45 27.32 -26.51
C GLU A 48 -13.00 28.41 -27.45
N GLU A 49 -12.63 29.67 -27.24
CA GLU A 49 -13.10 30.80 -28.04
C GLU A 49 -12.63 30.68 -29.50
N ILE A 50 -13.58 30.62 -30.43
CA ILE A 50 -13.29 30.58 -31.88
C ILE A 50 -12.96 32.01 -32.33
N ARG A 51 -11.69 32.24 -32.68
CA ARG A 51 -11.20 33.54 -33.15
C ARG A 51 -10.94 33.53 -34.64
N ALA A 52 -11.29 34.64 -35.31
CA ALA A 52 -11.11 34.81 -36.76
C ALA A 52 -9.64 34.74 -37.22
N ASN A 53 -8.69 34.98 -36.31
CA ASN A 53 -7.25 34.80 -36.56
C ASN A 53 -6.77 33.34 -36.44
N MET A 54 -7.69 32.39 -36.20
CA MET A 54 -7.43 30.95 -36.05
C MET A 54 -6.46 30.59 -34.90
N GLN A 55 -6.26 31.50 -33.93
CA GLN A 55 -5.37 31.28 -32.79
C GLN A 55 -6.14 31.15 -31.48
N ARG A 56 -5.67 30.27 -30.59
CA ARG A 56 -6.21 30.14 -29.23
C ARG A 56 -5.58 31.15 -28.27
N SER A 57 -6.33 31.53 -27.25
CA SER A 57 -5.81 32.32 -26.12
C SER A 57 -4.78 31.52 -25.31
N PRO A 58 -3.83 32.18 -24.62
CA PRO A 58 -3.00 31.51 -23.63
C PRO A 58 -3.89 30.82 -22.58
N SER A 59 -3.47 29.63 -22.15
CA SER A 59 -4.12 28.90 -21.08
C SER A 59 -3.91 29.59 -19.73
N ILE A 60 -4.88 29.45 -18.84
CA ILE A 60 -4.73 29.85 -17.44
C ILE A 60 -4.39 28.61 -16.60
N THR A 61 -3.49 28.80 -15.64
CA THR A 61 -3.18 27.77 -14.64
C THR A 61 -4.20 27.84 -13.52
N GLY A 62 -4.74 26.68 -13.16
CA GLY A 62 -5.71 26.51 -12.11
C GLY A 62 -5.07 26.07 -10.81
N PHE A 63 -5.80 25.18 -10.16
CA PHE A 63 -5.51 24.63 -8.85
C PHE A 63 -4.23 23.77 -8.84
N GLU A 64 -3.50 23.82 -7.74
CA GLU A 64 -2.28 23.03 -7.51
C GLU A 64 -2.60 21.84 -6.59
N LYS A 65 -2.10 20.65 -6.94
CA LYS A 65 -2.14 19.45 -6.10
C LYS A 65 -0.84 18.67 -6.22
N VAL A 66 -0.61 17.75 -5.29
CA VAL A 66 0.50 16.79 -5.39
C VAL A 66 -0.06 15.42 -5.72
N GLU A 67 0.50 14.78 -6.74
CA GLU A 67 0.11 13.43 -7.14
C GLU A 67 1.34 12.60 -7.50
N GLY A 68 1.22 11.28 -7.35
CA GLY A 68 2.23 10.32 -7.77
C GLY A 68 2.37 9.18 -6.79
N SER A 69 3.34 8.31 -7.09
CA SER A 69 3.56 7.09 -6.33
C SER A 69 4.99 6.99 -5.81
N LEU A 70 5.13 6.29 -4.70
CA LEU A 70 6.39 5.77 -4.18
C LEU A 70 6.39 4.26 -4.40
N ASN A 71 7.30 3.78 -5.23
CA ASN A 71 7.42 2.37 -5.58
C ASN A 71 8.63 1.78 -4.86
N GLY A 72 8.50 0.56 -4.36
CA GLY A 72 9.60 -0.13 -3.72
C GLY A 72 9.37 -1.62 -3.57
N GLU A 73 10.32 -2.25 -2.88
CA GLU A 73 10.27 -3.65 -2.55
C GLU A 73 9.71 -3.83 -1.14
N LEU A 74 8.85 -4.84 -0.99
CA LEU A 74 8.17 -5.12 0.26
C LEU A 74 9.16 -5.63 1.30
N ALA A 75 9.12 -5.03 2.49
CA ALA A 75 9.91 -5.41 3.65
C ALA A 75 9.05 -5.19 4.91
N ALA A 76 9.19 -6.04 5.92
CA ALA A 76 8.52 -5.86 7.20
C ALA A 76 8.99 -4.54 7.85
N GLY A 77 8.08 -3.79 8.47
CA GLY A 77 8.34 -2.51 9.13
C GLY A 77 8.39 -1.29 8.18
N GLN A 78 9.06 -1.42 7.02
CA GLN A 78 9.32 -0.30 6.10
C GLN A 78 8.04 0.46 5.69
N TRP A 79 6.96 -0.27 5.41
CA TRP A 79 5.73 0.27 4.82
C TRP A 79 4.58 0.40 5.84
N SER A 80 4.84 0.09 7.11
CA SER A 80 3.85 0.02 8.19
C SER A 80 3.02 1.31 8.34
N MET A 81 3.64 2.49 8.21
CA MET A 81 2.93 3.77 8.31
C MET A 81 1.91 3.97 7.18
N PHE A 82 2.23 3.51 5.97
CA PHE A 82 1.33 3.62 4.82
C PHE A 82 0.26 2.55 4.83
N LEU A 83 0.59 1.33 5.25
CA LEU A 83 -0.40 0.26 5.46
C LEU A 83 -1.41 0.66 6.54
N SER A 84 -0.96 1.30 7.62
CA SER A 84 -1.83 1.85 8.67
C SER A 84 -2.77 2.93 8.11
N ALA A 85 -2.23 3.85 7.31
CA ALA A 85 -3.03 4.88 6.64
C ALA A 85 -4.04 4.30 5.65
N ALA A 86 -3.64 3.27 4.88
CA ALA A 86 -4.48 2.58 3.91
C ALA A 86 -5.64 1.82 4.56
N LEU A 87 -5.39 1.14 5.69
CA LEU A 87 -6.45 0.47 6.45
C LEU A 87 -7.17 1.39 7.46
N ARG A 88 -6.78 2.67 7.49
CA ARG A 88 -7.32 3.72 8.37
C ARG A 88 -7.36 3.29 9.84
N GLY A 89 -6.30 2.61 10.27
CA GLY A 89 -6.15 2.04 11.60
C GLY A 89 -4.75 2.22 12.14
N THR A 90 -4.48 1.57 13.26
CA THR A 90 -3.16 1.57 13.89
C THR A 90 -2.79 0.13 14.24
N PHE A 91 -1.53 -0.24 14.03
CA PHE A 91 -1.02 -1.51 14.55
C PHE A 91 -1.19 -1.61 16.07
N GLY A 92 -1.59 -2.77 16.55
CA GLY A 92 -1.71 -3.05 17.98
C GLY A 92 -0.38 -2.81 18.71
N THR A 93 -0.45 -2.36 19.96
CA THR A 93 0.75 -2.02 20.76
C THR A 93 1.57 -3.23 21.15
N THR A 94 0.96 -4.41 21.20
CA THR A 94 1.58 -5.67 21.64
C THR A 94 1.76 -6.61 20.46
N ALA A 95 2.97 -7.13 20.26
CA ALA A 95 3.21 -8.18 19.29
C ALA A 95 2.57 -9.50 19.74
N LYS A 96 1.90 -10.19 18.82
CA LYS A 96 1.21 -11.46 19.03
C LYS A 96 1.89 -12.57 18.24
N ALA A 97 1.67 -13.81 18.66
CA ALA A 97 2.15 -14.97 17.90
C ALA A 97 1.62 -14.95 16.45
N PRO A 98 2.34 -15.56 15.49
CA PRO A 98 1.94 -15.55 14.08
C PRO A 98 0.54 -16.15 13.88
N ILE A 99 -0.30 -15.42 13.15
CA ILE A 99 -1.64 -15.88 12.74
C ILE A 99 -1.49 -17.03 11.75
N ILE A 100 -0.72 -16.80 10.68
CA ILE A 100 -0.33 -17.82 9.72
C ILE A 100 1.04 -18.32 10.13
N LYS A 101 1.18 -19.62 10.45
CA LYS A 101 2.42 -20.21 10.96
C LYS A 101 3.25 -20.83 9.84
N LYS A 102 4.56 -20.69 9.90
CA LYS A 102 5.49 -21.32 8.95
C LYS A 102 5.70 -22.80 9.30
N THR A 103 5.82 -23.09 10.58
CA THR A 103 5.92 -24.43 11.18
C THR A 103 4.55 -24.91 11.67
N SER A 104 4.38 -26.22 11.86
CA SER A 104 3.09 -26.80 12.30
C SER A 104 2.59 -26.26 13.65
N ALA A 105 3.50 -25.88 14.55
CA ALA A 105 3.15 -25.37 15.89
C ALA A 105 3.32 -23.85 16.06
N GLY A 106 4.13 -23.19 15.21
CA GLY A 106 4.51 -21.79 15.39
C GLY A 106 5.70 -21.58 16.35
N THR A 107 6.38 -22.66 16.74
CA THR A 107 7.41 -22.62 17.80
C THR A 107 8.66 -21.86 17.35
N GLY A 108 9.05 -20.86 18.13
CA GLY A 108 10.24 -20.04 17.86
C GLY A 108 10.06 -19.04 16.71
N GLU A 109 8.82 -18.84 16.25
CA GLU A 109 8.49 -17.82 15.26
C GLU A 109 8.29 -16.45 15.90
N LYS A 110 8.74 -15.41 15.20
CA LYS A 110 8.72 -14.04 15.72
C LYS A 110 7.28 -13.56 15.93
N ALA A 111 7.04 -12.84 17.02
CA ALA A 111 5.75 -12.20 17.23
C ALA A 111 5.65 -10.93 16.37
N GLY A 112 4.46 -10.65 15.84
CA GLY A 112 4.18 -9.45 15.05
C GLY A 112 2.94 -8.71 15.53
N LYS A 113 2.91 -7.40 15.30
CA LYS A 113 1.74 -6.56 15.62
C LYS A 113 0.68 -6.73 14.55
N ILE A 114 -0.58 -6.65 14.97
CA ILE A 114 -1.74 -6.84 14.10
C ILE A 114 -2.37 -5.48 13.78
N LEU A 115 -2.72 -5.27 12.51
CA LEU A 115 -3.51 -4.17 12.01
C LEU A 115 -4.77 -4.73 11.34
N VAL A 116 -5.92 -4.11 11.62
CA VAL A 116 -7.22 -4.48 11.03
C VAL A 116 -7.95 -3.23 10.58
N VAL A 117 -8.93 -3.40 9.70
CA VAL A 117 -9.93 -2.36 9.44
C VAL A 117 -10.93 -2.37 10.59
N SER A 118 -10.80 -1.42 11.50
CA SER A 118 -11.70 -1.29 12.66
C SER A 118 -13.13 -0.96 12.23
N ALA A 119 -14.14 -1.38 13.00
CA ALA A 119 -15.54 -1.03 12.73
C ALA A 119 -15.86 0.46 13.01
N THR A 120 -15.08 1.10 13.88
CA THR A 120 -15.19 2.52 14.25
C THR A 120 -13.81 3.10 14.57
N GLY A 121 -13.71 4.42 14.72
CA GLY A 121 -12.47 5.08 15.15
C GLY A 121 -11.39 5.16 14.07
N HIS A 122 -11.81 5.29 12.81
CA HIS A 122 -10.90 5.37 11.68
C HIS A 122 -9.97 6.59 11.77
N THR A 123 -8.70 6.37 11.46
CA THR A 123 -7.73 7.45 11.32
C THR A 123 -7.84 8.11 9.94
N THR A 124 -7.28 9.31 9.81
CA THR A 124 -7.16 10.02 8.52
C THR A 124 -5.77 10.60 8.44
N ASP A 125 -4.80 9.72 8.26
CA ASP A 125 -3.39 10.06 8.35
C ASP A 125 -2.92 10.79 7.08
N SER A 126 -2.18 11.88 7.28
CA SER A 126 -1.46 12.58 6.22
C SER A 126 0.03 12.66 6.53
N PHE A 127 0.82 12.91 5.50
CA PHE A 127 2.26 12.87 5.54
C PHE A 127 2.86 14.10 4.87
N THR A 128 3.96 14.57 5.42
CA THR A 128 4.89 15.43 4.71
C THR A 128 5.97 14.54 4.08
N ILE A 129 6.19 14.70 2.78
CA ILE A 129 7.17 13.95 1.99
C ILE A 129 8.18 14.94 1.42
N ASP A 130 9.45 14.79 1.77
CA ASP A 130 10.57 15.58 1.25
C ASP A 130 11.38 14.73 0.26
N ASP A 131 11.36 15.16 -1.00
CA ASP A 131 12.14 14.59 -2.09
C ASP A 131 13.43 15.40 -2.27
N TRP A 132 14.50 14.87 -1.72
CA TRP A 132 15.79 15.54 -1.58
C TRP A 132 16.77 15.10 -2.66
N PHE A 133 17.26 16.05 -3.44
CA PHE A 133 18.34 15.89 -4.43
C PHE A 133 19.65 16.41 -3.83
N GLU A 134 20.44 15.52 -3.26
CA GLU A 134 21.66 15.87 -2.51
C GLU A 134 22.69 16.61 -3.37
N ASP A 135 22.83 16.25 -4.65
CA ASP A 135 23.76 16.90 -5.60
C ASP A 135 23.46 18.39 -5.84
N LEU A 136 22.18 18.77 -5.75
CA LEU A 136 21.72 20.13 -6.02
C LEU A 136 21.40 20.88 -4.73
N ASN A 137 21.44 20.19 -3.59
CA ASN A 137 20.89 20.67 -2.33
C ASN A 137 19.45 21.21 -2.51
N LEU A 138 18.64 20.49 -3.29
CA LEU A 138 17.26 20.88 -3.60
C LEU A 138 16.30 19.91 -2.91
N HIS A 139 15.32 20.47 -2.21
CA HIS A 139 14.24 19.75 -1.55
C HIS A 139 12.93 20.09 -2.26
N ARG A 140 12.14 19.08 -2.59
CA ARG A 140 10.73 19.24 -2.98
C ARG A 140 9.88 18.67 -1.86
N ILE A 141 9.30 19.56 -1.06
CA ILE A 141 8.52 19.23 0.13
C ILE A 141 7.06 19.25 -0.23
N TYR A 142 6.41 18.10 -0.11
CA TYR A 142 4.98 17.92 -0.30
C TYR A 142 4.30 17.77 1.05
N THR A 143 3.23 18.52 1.30
CA THR A 143 2.44 18.47 2.54
C THR A 143 1.01 18.03 2.28
N GLY A 144 0.36 17.51 3.32
CA GLY A 144 -1.01 17.01 3.23
C GLY A 144 -1.13 15.77 2.35
N CYS A 145 -0.05 15.00 2.16
CA CYS A 145 -0.08 13.79 1.34
C CYS A 145 -0.83 12.69 2.08
N ARG A 146 -2.01 12.30 1.59
CA ARG A 146 -2.72 11.11 2.07
C ARG A 146 -2.49 9.96 1.10
N VAL A 147 -2.44 8.74 1.65
CA VAL A 147 -2.39 7.53 0.82
C VAL A 147 -3.73 7.42 0.09
N SER A 148 -3.69 7.31 -1.23
CA SER A 148 -4.86 7.13 -2.10
C SER A 148 -5.06 5.65 -2.43
N LYS A 149 -3.97 4.96 -2.78
CA LYS A 149 -3.99 3.54 -3.13
C LYS A 149 -2.70 2.86 -2.72
N ILE A 150 -2.77 1.61 -2.29
CA ILE A 150 -1.61 0.70 -2.19
C ILE A 150 -1.85 -0.49 -3.10
N SER A 151 -0.88 -0.79 -3.96
CA SER A 151 -0.86 -2.01 -4.78
C SER A 151 0.30 -2.89 -4.33
N LEU A 152 0.04 -4.17 -4.11
CA LEU A 152 1.01 -5.18 -3.74
C LEU A 152 1.05 -6.23 -4.85
N ASP A 153 2.23 -6.54 -5.38
CA ASP A 153 2.40 -7.62 -6.37
C ASP A 153 3.40 -8.65 -5.82
N ILE A 154 2.91 -9.89 -5.69
CA ILE A 154 3.65 -11.02 -5.15
C ILE A 154 3.78 -12.07 -6.24
N GLN A 155 5.01 -12.27 -6.69
CA GLN A 155 5.37 -13.26 -7.69
C GLN A 155 6.06 -14.46 -7.02
N PRO A 156 5.84 -15.69 -7.52
CA PRO A 156 6.23 -16.93 -6.85
C PRO A 156 7.74 -17.11 -6.79
N ASN A 157 8.49 -16.45 -7.67
CA ASN A 157 9.95 -16.46 -7.70
C ASN A 157 10.48 -15.03 -7.94
N GLY A 158 9.97 -14.07 -7.15
CA GLY A 158 10.37 -12.68 -7.21
C GLY A 158 10.27 -12.00 -5.85
N ILE A 159 10.98 -10.89 -5.71
CA ILE A 159 10.78 -9.97 -4.60
C ILE A 159 9.39 -9.35 -4.75
N ALA A 160 8.61 -9.34 -3.69
CA ALA A 160 7.29 -8.70 -3.70
C ALA A 160 7.46 -7.18 -3.83
N SER A 161 6.69 -6.54 -4.70
CA SER A 161 6.69 -5.09 -4.86
C SER A 161 5.51 -4.43 -4.16
N ILE A 162 5.68 -3.15 -3.87
CA ILE A 162 4.65 -2.28 -3.31
C ILE A 162 4.68 -0.91 -3.99
N ASP A 163 3.51 -0.44 -4.38
CA ASP A 163 3.30 0.88 -4.95
C ASP A 163 2.33 1.65 -4.05
N VAL A 164 2.80 2.72 -3.44
CA VAL A 164 1.98 3.62 -2.60
C VAL A 164 1.71 4.89 -3.36
N THR A 165 0.46 5.07 -3.78
CA THR A 165 -0.01 6.28 -4.47
C THR A 165 -0.50 7.31 -3.45
N PHE A 166 -0.09 8.56 -3.63
CA PHE A 166 -0.48 9.67 -2.78
C PHE A 166 -1.28 10.72 -3.55
N LEU A 167 -2.17 11.38 -2.83
CA LEU A 167 -2.80 12.64 -3.20
C LEU A 167 -2.51 13.64 -2.09
N GLY A 168 -1.88 14.76 -2.43
CA GLY A 168 -1.40 15.77 -1.49
C GLY A 168 -1.90 17.17 -1.82
N GLN A 169 -1.77 18.06 -0.84
CA GLN A 169 -2.35 19.39 -0.88
C GLN A 169 -1.46 20.39 -1.62
N LYS A 170 -0.16 20.40 -1.33
CA LYS A 170 0.76 21.45 -1.76
C LYS A 170 2.19 20.93 -1.91
N GLY A 171 2.90 21.43 -2.91
CA GLY A 171 4.36 21.31 -3.01
C GLY A 171 5.09 22.63 -2.75
N GLU A 172 6.35 22.52 -2.35
CA GLU A 172 7.27 23.63 -2.16
C GLU A 172 8.71 23.19 -2.47
N GLU A 173 9.42 23.97 -3.27
CA GLU A 173 10.84 23.79 -3.54
C GLU A 173 11.70 24.70 -2.66
N THR A 174 12.76 24.16 -2.05
CA THR A 174 13.68 24.93 -1.21
C THR A 174 15.09 24.34 -1.22
N GLU A 175 16.10 25.16 -0.97
CA GLU A 175 17.48 24.69 -0.75
C GLU A 175 17.77 24.43 0.74
N THR A 176 16.83 24.74 1.63
CA THR A 176 17.00 24.52 3.07
C THR A 176 16.28 23.25 3.48
N ALA A 177 17.03 22.27 3.97
CA ALA A 177 16.46 21.04 4.53
C ALA A 177 15.48 21.34 5.67
N TYR A 178 14.27 20.78 5.58
CA TYR A 178 13.29 20.89 6.65
C TYR A 178 13.57 19.88 7.77
N PHE A 179 13.81 18.62 7.40
CA PHE A 179 14.19 17.56 8.32
C PHE A 179 15.70 17.62 8.60
N THR A 180 16.08 17.86 9.85
CA THR A 180 17.48 18.17 10.20
C THR A 180 18.31 16.94 10.54
N SER A 181 17.69 15.80 10.83
CA SER A 181 18.37 14.54 11.18
C SER A 181 17.49 13.33 10.82
N PRO A 182 17.12 13.14 9.55
CA PRO A 182 16.29 12.01 9.16
C PRO A 182 17.05 10.69 9.36
N THR A 183 16.36 9.67 9.85
CA THR A 183 16.94 8.34 10.09
C THR A 183 16.37 7.34 9.10
N GLU A 184 17.14 6.32 8.72
CA GLU A 184 16.61 5.20 7.94
C GLU A 184 15.41 4.54 8.64
N VAL A 185 14.40 4.16 7.85
CA VAL A 185 13.28 3.36 8.34
C VAL A 185 13.77 1.95 8.73
N VAL A 186 13.27 1.45 9.85
CA VAL A 186 13.55 0.08 10.29
C VAL A 186 12.88 -0.88 9.32
N GLN A 187 13.63 -1.83 8.79
CA GLN A 187 13.14 -2.79 7.81
C GLN A 187 13.85 -4.14 7.95
N SER A 188 13.15 -5.21 7.55
CA SER A 188 13.75 -6.53 7.34
C SER A 188 14.49 -6.62 6.00
N PRO A 189 15.17 -7.74 5.71
CA PRO A 189 15.43 -8.13 4.33
C PRO A 189 14.15 -8.17 3.49
N LYS A 190 14.29 -8.11 2.16
CA LYS A 190 13.15 -8.04 1.24
C LYS A 190 12.33 -9.32 1.27
N LEU A 191 11.02 -9.16 1.24
CA LEU A 191 10.06 -10.25 1.23
C LEU A 191 9.89 -10.77 -0.19
N ALA A 192 9.89 -12.09 -0.35
CA ALA A 192 9.78 -12.74 -1.65
C ALA A 192 8.71 -13.82 -1.63
N GLY A 193 8.01 -14.00 -2.76
CA GLY A 193 6.94 -14.99 -2.86
C GLY A 193 7.44 -16.44 -2.74
N VAL A 194 8.71 -16.70 -3.00
CA VAL A 194 9.34 -18.03 -2.82
C VAL A 194 9.31 -18.51 -1.37
N ASN A 195 9.39 -17.58 -0.41
CA ASN A 195 9.31 -17.86 1.02
C ASN A 195 7.89 -17.70 1.56
N GLY A 196 6.91 -17.57 0.67
CA GLY A 196 5.53 -17.32 1.03
C GLY A 196 4.63 -18.53 0.94
N GLN A 197 3.52 -18.50 1.68
CA GLN A 197 2.44 -19.48 1.54
C GLN A 197 1.12 -18.74 1.37
N LEU A 198 0.33 -19.17 0.37
CA LEU A 198 -1.03 -18.69 0.13
C LEU A 198 -2.03 -19.78 0.53
N LEU A 199 -3.02 -19.39 1.31
CA LEU A 199 -4.12 -20.24 1.75
C LEU A 199 -5.41 -19.73 1.12
N VAL A 200 -6.23 -20.65 0.63
CA VAL A 200 -7.60 -20.38 0.19
C VAL A 200 -8.55 -21.17 1.09
N ASN A 201 -9.56 -20.50 1.66
CA ASN A 201 -10.47 -21.08 2.65
C ASN A 201 -9.76 -21.64 3.87
N GLY A 202 -8.72 -20.94 4.34
CA GLY A 202 -7.91 -21.36 5.50
C GLY A 202 -7.10 -22.64 5.28
N THR A 203 -7.11 -23.21 4.06
CA THR A 203 -6.33 -24.39 3.69
C THR A 203 -5.22 -23.97 2.74
N LYS A 204 -4.02 -24.56 2.85
CA LYS A 204 -2.94 -24.30 1.89
C LYS A 204 -3.44 -24.58 0.48
N ALA A 205 -3.54 -23.52 -0.33
CA ALA A 205 -4.03 -23.64 -1.68
C ALA A 205 -2.95 -24.35 -2.50
N GLY A 206 -3.31 -25.50 -3.08
CA GLY A 206 -2.41 -26.27 -3.92
C GLY A 206 -1.86 -25.40 -5.06
N LEU A 207 -0.55 -25.21 -5.07
CA LEU A 207 0.22 -24.59 -6.16
C LEU A 207 -0.26 -23.20 -6.61
N VAL A 208 -0.31 -22.25 -5.67
CA VAL A 208 -0.46 -20.83 -5.99
C VAL A 208 0.78 -20.32 -6.70
N THR A 209 0.57 -19.52 -7.74
CA THR A 209 1.60 -18.96 -8.62
C THR A 209 1.71 -17.43 -8.56
N GLY A 210 1.04 -16.77 -7.62
CA GLY A 210 1.16 -15.33 -7.39
C GLY A 210 -0.12 -14.69 -6.86
N ALA A 211 0.00 -13.47 -6.34
CA ALA A 211 -1.13 -12.67 -5.88
C ALA A 211 -0.85 -11.18 -6.06
N LYS A 212 -1.87 -10.45 -6.50
CA LYS A 212 -1.91 -8.99 -6.51
C LYS A 212 -3.04 -8.53 -5.60
N ILE A 213 -2.76 -7.57 -4.74
CA ILE A 213 -3.74 -6.99 -3.80
C ILE A 213 -3.70 -5.48 -3.96
N ASP A 214 -4.84 -4.88 -4.28
CA ASP A 214 -5.04 -3.45 -4.39
C ASP A 214 -5.95 -2.98 -3.24
N ILE A 215 -5.46 -2.03 -2.45
CA ILE A 215 -6.19 -1.31 -1.40
C ILE A 215 -6.43 0.11 -1.92
N ASP A 216 -7.64 0.40 -2.35
CA ASP A 216 -8.03 1.69 -2.90
C ASP A 216 -8.91 2.45 -1.91
N LEU A 217 -8.53 3.69 -1.62
CA LEU A 217 -9.28 4.58 -0.75
C LEU A 217 -10.13 5.59 -1.50
N ASN A 218 -10.13 5.56 -2.83
CA ASN A 218 -10.90 6.48 -3.68
C ASN A 218 -10.68 7.95 -3.27
N ALA A 219 -9.42 8.32 -3.04
CA ALA A 219 -9.09 9.66 -2.57
C ALA A 219 -9.44 10.71 -3.63
N SER A 220 -9.93 11.86 -3.19
CA SER A 220 -10.28 12.99 -4.05
C SER A 220 -9.86 14.31 -3.43
N SER A 221 -9.58 15.29 -4.29
CA SER A 221 -9.19 16.65 -3.90
C SER A 221 -10.02 17.59 -4.76
N GLU A 222 -10.99 18.26 -4.14
CA GLU A 222 -11.94 19.13 -4.82
C GLU A 222 -11.53 20.61 -4.68
N PRO A 223 -11.53 21.38 -5.77
CA PRO A 223 -11.18 22.79 -5.74
C PRO A 223 -12.29 23.61 -5.07
N VAL A 224 -11.89 24.61 -4.27
CA VAL A 224 -12.82 25.58 -3.67
C VAL A 224 -12.53 26.97 -4.24
N LEU A 225 -13.61 27.71 -4.53
CA LEU A 225 -13.50 29.05 -5.11
C LEU A 225 -12.67 29.98 -4.22
N GLY A 226 -11.65 30.61 -4.81
CA GLY A 226 -10.78 31.57 -4.12
C GLY A 226 -9.60 30.95 -3.36
N ALA A 227 -9.49 29.63 -3.32
CA ALA A 227 -8.33 28.93 -2.74
C ALA A 227 -7.39 28.42 -3.84
N LYS A 228 -6.08 28.53 -3.60
CA LYS A 228 -5.06 27.96 -4.49
C LYS A 228 -4.92 26.44 -4.33
N TYR A 229 -5.24 25.93 -3.14
CA TYR A 229 -5.08 24.54 -2.71
C TYR A 229 -6.38 24.02 -2.11
N ALA A 230 -6.57 22.70 -2.10
CA ALA A 230 -7.81 22.12 -1.57
C ALA A 230 -7.72 22.26 -0.06
N PRO A 231 -8.82 22.59 0.61
CA PRO A 231 -8.81 22.62 2.06
C PRO A 231 -8.50 21.24 2.66
N ASP A 232 -8.87 20.15 1.97
CA ASP A 232 -8.60 18.78 2.40
C ASP A 232 -8.47 17.81 1.21
N VAL A 233 -7.84 16.65 1.45
CA VAL A 233 -7.88 15.50 0.54
C VAL A 233 -8.87 14.48 1.11
N PHE A 234 -10.07 14.38 0.55
CA PHE A 234 -11.06 13.44 1.03
C PHE A 234 -10.63 11.99 0.77
N ILE A 235 -10.85 11.13 1.75
CA ILE A 235 -10.56 9.69 1.68
C ILE A 235 -11.89 8.94 1.79
N GLY A 236 -12.23 8.20 0.76
CA GLY A 236 -13.44 7.41 0.66
C GLY A 236 -13.37 6.07 1.38
N THR A 237 -14.16 5.12 0.89
CA THR A 237 -14.26 3.76 1.43
C THR A 237 -13.01 2.94 1.11
N ILE A 238 -12.59 2.11 2.05
CA ILE A 238 -11.52 1.13 1.85
C ILE A 238 -12.06 0.00 0.95
N ALA A 239 -11.73 0.05 -0.32
CA ALA A 239 -12.04 -0.99 -1.29
C ALA A 239 -10.81 -1.88 -1.48
N VAL A 240 -10.93 -3.17 -1.13
CA VAL A 240 -9.84 -4.13 -1.32
C VAL A 240 -10.25 -5.12 -2.41
N SER A 241 -9.42 -5.21 -3.44
CA SER A 241 -9.63 -6.08 -4.60
C SER A 241 -8.28 -6.64 -5.06
N GLY A 242 -8.29 -7.50 -6.06
CA GLY A 242 -7.06 -7.99 -6.65
C GLY A 242 -7.23 -9.25 -7.46
N SER A 243 -6.13 -9.98 -7.61
CA SER A 243 -6.12 -11.26 -8.31
C SER A 243 -5.18 -12.25 -7.65
N PHE A 244 -5.51 -13.53 -7.64
CA PHE A 244 -4.54 -14.59 -7.33
C PHE A 244 -4.49 -15.60 -8.47
N THR A 245 -3.33 -16.25 -8.61
CA THR A 245 -3.12 -17.27 -9.62
C THR A 245 -2.80 -18.62 -8.97
N MET A 246 -3.29 -19.70 -9.57
CA MET A 246 -3.01 -21.07 -9.15
C MET A 246 -3.06 -22.01 -10.35
N TYR A 247 -2.41 -23.17 -10.27
CA TYR A 247 -2.62 -24.19 -11.32
C TYR A 247 -4.04 -24.74 -11.29
N LEU A 248 -4.59 -25.01 -12.48
CA LEU A 248 -5.86 -25.71 -12.62
C LEU A 248 -5.68 -27.16 -12.19
N GLN A 249 -6.16 -27.50 -10.99
CA GLN A 249 -6.11 -28.87 -10.46
C GLN A 249 -7.46 -29.59 -10.59
N ASP A 250 -8.56 -28.90 -10.29
CA ASP A 250 -9.91 -29.45 -10.33
C ASP A 250 -10.99 -28.37 -10.59
N LYS A 251 -12.26 -28.77 -10.55
CA LYS A 251 -13.40 -27.85 -10.78
C LYS A 251 -13.82 -27.02 -9.56
N THR A 252 -13.21 -27.20 -8.39
CA THR A 252 -13.70 -26.60 -7.13
C THR A 252 -13.70 -25.08 -7.18
N MET A 253 -12.62 -24.49 -7.68
CA MET A 253 -12.49 -23.04 -7.78
C MET A 253 -13.36 -22.45 -8.90
N ILE A 254 -13.59 -23.22 -9.97
CA ILE A 254 -14.56 -22.86 -11.01
C ILE A 254 -15.99 -22.82 -10.43
N ASP A 255 -16.36 -23.84 -9.65
CA ASP A 255 -17.66 -23.90 -8.98
C ASP A 255 -17.79 -22.79 -7.92
N ALA A 256 -16.72 -22.46 -7.20
CA ALA A 256 -16.70 -21.38 -6.24
C ALA A 256 -17.02 -20.02 -6.89
N VAL A 257 -16.43 -19.74 -8.06
CA VAL A 257 -16.74 -18.54 -8.86
C VAL A 257 -18.19 -18.57 -9.34
N ARG A 258 -18.64 -19.68 -9.95
CA ARG A 258 -20.01 -19.80 -10.51
C ARG A 258 -21.10 -19.64 -9.45
N ASN A 259 -20.87 -20.14 -8.25
CA ASN A 259 -21.84 -20.10 -7.15
C ASN A 259 -21.68 -18.84 -6.27
N GLY A 260 -20.69 -17.98 -6.54
CA GLY A 260 -20.41 -16.82 -5.69
C GLY A 260 -20.04 -17.20 -4.25
N THR A 261 -19.39 -18.35 -4.08
CA THR A 261 -18.99 -18.88 -2.78
C THR A 261 -18.04 -17.90 -2.11
N SER A 262 -18.27 -17.65 -0.82
CA SER A 262 -17.34 -16.85 -0.01
C SER A 262 -16.08 -17.65 0.25
N LEU A 263 -14.93 -17.05 -0.04
CA LEU A 263 -13.63 -17.64 0.19
C LEU A 263 -12.84 -16.80 1.19
N SER A 264 -11.71 -17.33 1.68
CA SER A 264 -10.70 -16.52 2.38
C SER A 264 -9.37 -16.62 1.67
N LEU A 265 -8.54 -15.57 1.78
CA LEU A 265 -7.20 -15.53 1.23
C LEU A 265 -6.21 -15.16 2.33
N ALA A 266 -5.16 -15.94 2.54
CA ALA A 266 -4.12 -15.57 3.49
C ALA A 266 -2.74 -15.81 2.90
N LEU A 267 -1.92 -14.77 2.86
CA LEU A 267 -0.54 -14.81 2.43
C LEU A 267 0.36 -14.53 3.63
N ARG A 268 1.38 -15.36 3.85
CA ARG A 268 2.53 -15.02 4.68
C ARG A 268 3.76 -14.94 3.80
N LEU A 269 4.62 -13.95 4.02
CA LEU A 269 5.91 -13.78 3.37
C LEU A 269 6.99 -13.67 4.43
N ASP A 270 7.92 -14.62 4.46
CA ASP A 270 9.06 -14.62 5.36
C ASP A 270 10.29 -13.97 4.70
N ALA A 271 10.99 -13.09 5.42
CA ALA A 271 12.21 -12.45 4.93
C ALA A 271 13.35 -13.45 4.74
N GLU A 272 13.40 -14.48 5.60
CA GLU A 272 14.47 -15.49 5.60
C GLU A 272 13.95 -16.88 6.00
N SER A 273 14.82 -17.88 5.87
CA SER A 273 14.48 -19.29 6.16
C SER A 273 14.46 -19.62 7.64
N ALA A 274 15.04 -18.81 8.53
CA ALA A 274 15.00 -19.05 9.98
C ALA A 274 13.57 -18.99 10.54
N ASN A 275 13.30 -19.65 11.67
CA ASN A 275 11.99 -19.60 12.31
C ASN A 275 11.71 -18.22 12.92
N ASN A 276 12.71 -17.61 13.56
CA ASN A 276 12.61 -16.27 14.15
C ASN A 276 12.85 -15.14 13.13
N ALA A 277 12.71 -15.42 11.83
CA ALA A 277 12.83 -14.42 10.78
C ALA A 277 11.66 -13.42 10.86
N ASP A 278 11.91 -12.21 10.36
CA ASP A 278 10.85 -11.23 10.14
C ASP A 278 9.90 -11.67 9.03
N TYR A 279 8.62 -11.30 9.14
CA TYR A 279 7.61 -11.61 8.14
C TYR A 279 6.54 -10.54 8.07
N LEU A 280 5.80 -10.56 6.95
CA LEU A 280 4.54 -9.86 6.77
C LEU A 280 3.46 -10.89 6.39
N THR A 281 2.32 -10.82 7.08
CA THR A 281 1.14 -11.61 6.76
C THR A 281 0.02 -10.68 6.31
N LEU A 282 -0.64 -11.03 5.21
CA LEU A 282 -1.81 -10.34 4.64
C LEU A 282 -2.96 -11.35 4.61
N ILE A 283 -4.08 -11.03 5.24
CA ILE A 283 -5.23 -11.91 5.33
C ILE A 283 -6.46 -11.13 4.90
N LEU A 284 -7.22 -11.70 3.98
CA LEU A 284 -8.53 -11.27 3.56
C LEU A 284 -9.52 -12.32 4.06
N PRO A 285 -10.24 -12.06 5.17
CA PRO A 285 -11.10 -13.05 5.80
C PRO A 285 -12.25 -13.48 4.90
N GLY A 286 -12.76 -12.57 4.08
CA GLY A 286 -13.83 -12.80 3.12
C GLY A 286 -13.49 -12.20 1.76
N ILE A 287 -13.42 -13.04 0.74
CA ILE A 287 -13.32 -12.64 -0.66
C ILE A 287 -14.37 -13.38 -1.49
N LYS A 288 -14.80 -12.76 -2.59
CA LYS A 288 -15.56 -13.44 -3.64
C LYS A 288 -14.78 -13.33 -4.93
N ALA A 289 -14.48 -14.46 -5.54
CA ALA A 289 -13.88 -14.49 -6.86
C ALA A 289 -14.96 -14.14 -7.91
N THR A 290 -14.71 -13.10 -8.71
CA THR A 290 -15.67 -12.52 -9.66
C THR A 290 -15.48 -13.02 -11.08
N SER A 291 -14.26 -13.45 -11.42
CA SER A 291 -13.94 -14.03 -12.71
C SER A 291 -12.86 -15.08 -12.59
N ILE A 292 -12.79 -15.94 -13.60
CA ILE A 292 -11.71 -16.91 -13.80
C ILE A 292 -11.24 -16.85 -15.25
N GLU A 293 -9.94 -16.74 -15.44
CA GLU A 293 -9.27 -16.86 -16.74
C GLU A 293 -8.30 -18.04 -16.68
N VAL A 294 -8.20 -18.82 -17.76
CA VAL A 294 -7.28 -19.95 -17.85
C VAL A 294 -6.31 -19.70 -19.00
N ASP A 295 -5.01 -19.70 -18.69
CA ASP A 295 -3.95 -19.60 -19.67
C ASP A 295 -3.64 -20.98 -20.28
N ASP A 296 -3.89 -21.13 -21.59
CA ASP A 296 -3.71 -22.34 -22.39
C ASP A 296 -2.38 -22.38 -23.17
N GLY A 297 -1.36 -21.66 -22.68
CA GLY A 297 0.00 -21.81 -23.21
C GLY A 297 0.51 -23.25 -23.08
N ALA A 298 1.55 -23.61 -23.86
CA ALA A 298 2.21 -24.92 -23.80
C ALA A 298 3.03 -25.12 -22.50
N LYS A 299 2.35 -25.06 -21.35
CA LYS A 299 2.83 -25.13 -19.97
C LYS A 299 1.69 -25.68 -19.10
N ASN A 300 1.92 -25.85 -17.80
CA ASN A 300 0.83 -26.18 -16.88
C ASN A 300 -0.23 -25.06 -16.93
N LEU A 301 -1.50 -25.45 -17.01
CA LEU A 301 -2.61 -24.50 -17.07
C LEU A 301 -2.67 -23.70 -15.77
N ILE A 302 -2.51 -22.38 -15.88
CA ILE A 302 -2.63 -21.44 -14.77
C ILE A 302 -3.99 -20.77 -14.86
N GLN A 303 -4.67 -20.64 -13.72
CA GLN A 303 -5.92 -19.92 -13.60
C GLN A 303 -5.70 -18.63 -12.82
N THR A 304 -6.21 -17.53 -13.35
CA THR A 304 -6.23 -16.22 -12.69
C THR A 304 -7.64 -15.93 -12.19
N PHE A 305 -7.77 -15.67 -10.90
CA PHE A 305 -9.02 -15.31 -10.26
C PHE A 305 -8.96 -13.85 -9.84
N ASN A 306 -9.84 -13.02 -10.38
CA ASN A 306 -10.07 -11.68 -9.83
C ASN A 306 -11.03 -11.78 -8.65
N PHE A 307 -10.82 -10.98 -7.62
CA PHE A 307 -11.65 -11.00 -6.42
C PHE A 307 -11.93 -9.60 -5.89
N ASP A 308 -13.06 -9.52 -5.17
CA ASP A 308 -13.39 -8.40 -4.28
C ASP A 308 -13.44 -8.92 -2.84
N ALA A 309 -12.84 -8.17 -1.92
CA ALA A 309 -12.86 -8.50 -0.50
C ALA A 309 -13.98 -7.75 0.24
N PHE A 310 -14.48 -8.36 1.30
CA PHE A 310 -15.54 -7.80 2.14
C PHE A 310 -15.31 -8.15 3.62
N PRO A 311 -15.92 -7.41 4.56
CA PRO A 311 -15.79 -7.71 5.98
C PRO A 311 -16.30 -9.11 6.33
N ALA A 312 -15.41 -9.93 6.89
CA ALA A 312 -15.77 -11.23 7.46
C ALA A 312 -14.94 -11.49 8.71
N VAL A 313 -15.40 -12.44 9.53
CA VAL A 313 -14.65 -12.89 10.72
C VAL A 313 -13.64 -13.93 10.25
N TYR A 314 -12.36 -13.72 10.57
CA TYR A 314 -11.31 -14.64 10.17
C TYR A 314 -11.30 -15.90 11.04
N ASP A 315 -11.31 -15.73 12.36
CA ASP A 315 -11.22 -16.81 13.33
C ASP A 315 -12.02 -16.43 14.58
N ALA A 316 -13.28 -16.88 14.63
CA ALA A 316 -14.19 -16.58 15.73
C ALA A 316 -13.77 -17.23 17.06
N GLU A 317 -12.96 -18.29 17.00
CA GLU A 317 -12.49 -19.04 18.16
C GLU A 317 -11.07 -18.66 18.57
N SER A 318 -10.51 -17.60 17.96
CA SER A 318 -9.10 -17.28 18.11
C SER A 318 -8.69 -17.02 19.56
N THR A 319 -7.61 -17.65 20.00
CA THR A 319 -6.97 -17.35 21.29
C THR A 319 -5.79 -16.38 21.15
N LEU A 320 -5.46 -15.97 19.92
CA LEU A 320 -4.32 -15.09 19.64
C LEU A 320 -4.62 -13.64 19.99
N ASP A 321 -5.75 -13.15 19.51
CA ASP A 321 -6.24 -11.81 19.77
C ASP A 321 -7.74 -11.70 19.46
N ASP A 322 -8.46 -10.87 20.22
CA ASP A 322 -9.90 -10.66 20.03
C ASP A 322 -10.21 -9.89 18.74
N VAL A 323 -9.25 -9.15 18.17
CA VAL A 323 -9.44 -8.47 16.88
C VAL A 323 -9.72 -9.44 15.72
N LEU A 324 -9.31 -10.71 15.84
CA LEU A 324 -9.54 -11.75 14.82
C LEU A 324 -10.98 -12.30 14.85
N LYS A 325 -11.70 -12.05 15.94
CA LYS A 325 -13.10 -12.45 16.14
C LYS A 325 -14.09 -11.41 15.59
N LEU A 326 -13.58 -10.26 15.16
CA LEU A 326 -14.39 -9.16 14.65
C LEU A 326 -14.42 -9.17 13.11
N PRO A 327 -15.53 -8.75 12.48
CA PRO A 327 -15.57 -8.58 11.03
C PRO A 327 -14.58 -7.51 10.58
N THR A 328 -13.72 -7.85 9.63
CA THR A 328 -12.77 -6.92 8.98
C THR A 328 -12.53 -7.33 7.53
N THR A 329 -12.31 -6.36 6.65
CA THR A 329 -12.00 -6.61 5.23
C THR A 329 -10.59 -7.17 5.04
N MET A 330 -9.65 -6.73 5.89
CA MET A 330 -8.25 -7.12 5.81
C MET A 330 -7.61 -7.14 7.19
N ILE A 331 -6.65 -8.05 7.37
CA ILE A 331 -5.79 -8.16 8.54
C ILE A 331 -4.34 -8.18 8.04
N ILE A 332 -3.49 -7.39 8.67
CA ILE A 332 -2.05 -7.37 8.41
C ILE A 332 -1.35 -7.72 9.71
N GLN A 333 -0.37 -8.61 9.65
CA GLN A 333 0.55 -8.84 10.77
C GLN A 333 1.99 -8.60 10.32
N ASP A 334 2.67 -7.69 11.00
CA ASP A 334 4.03 -7.25 10.68
C ASP A 334 4.92 -7.37 11.93
N THR A 335 6.08 -8.00 11.80
CA THR A 335 7.03 -8.22 12.90
C THR A 335 7.85 -6.98 13.29
N LEU A 336 7.86 -5.94 12.46
CA LEU A 336 8.64 -4.70 12.67
C LEU A 336 7.81 -3.40 12.63
N ALA A 337 6.48 -3.50 12.57
CA ALA A 337 5.58 -2.35 12.73
C ALA A 337 5.62 -1.74 14.14
#